data_AF-A0A952IWQ4-F1
#
_entry.id   AF-A0A952IWQ4-F1
#
_cell.length_a   1.000
_cell.length_b   1.000
_cell.length_c   1.000
_cell.angle_alpha   90.00
_cell.angle_beta   90.00
_cell.angle_gamma   90.00
#
_symmetry.space_group_name_H-M   'P 1'
#
loop_
_entity.id
_entity.type
_entity.pdbx_description
1 polymer ?
#
loop_
_entity_poly.entity_id
_entity_poly.type
_entity_poly.pdbx_seq_one_letter_code
_entity_poly.pdbx_strand_id
1 'polypeptide(L)'
;NPDAEIKVIWVNSWYDPGKEGDAAKALIDQGADIITQHTDSPAPLQVAEDRGVIGFGQASDMAAFAPNAQLTSIIDDWDSYYVERTRAAMEGTWESTDTWAGIDSGMVAFPDYGPAVPDDVKAAADVVRDGIVDGSLHPFQGPIRNQAGEVVVAEGEVADDGVLLGMDFYVEGVQGSLPK
;
A
#
# COMPACT_ATOMS: atom_id res chain seq x y z
N ASN A 1 0.73 -8.95 -14.78
CA ASN A 1 0.16 -10.31 -14.81
C ASN A 1 -1.34 -10.19 -14.58
N PRO A 2 -2.21 -10.29 -15.59
CA PRO A 2 -3.65 -10.18 -15.41
C PRO A 2 -4.27 -11.35 -14.63
N ASP A 3 -3.55 -12.47 -14.51
CA ASP A 3 -4.00 -13.67 -13.78
C ASP A 3 -3.58 -13.64 -12.30
N ALA A 4 -3.05 -12.52 -11.79
CA ALA A 4 -2.69 -12.39 -10.39
C ALA A 4 -3.94 -12.36 -9.49
N GLU A 5 -3.92 -13.11 -8.40
CA GLU A 5 -5.01 -13.18 -7.43
C GLU A 5 -4.59 -12.52 -6.11
N ILE A 6 -5.51 -11.80 -5.47
CA ILE A 6 -5.28 -11.19 -4.15
C ILE A 6 -6.17 -11.90 -3.12
N LYS A 7 -5.56 -12.49 -2.09
CA LYS A 7 -6.27 -13.09 -0.95
C LYS A 7 -6.23 -12.16 0.24
N VAL A 8 -7.37 -11.93 0.88
CA VAL A 8 -7.50 -10.99 2.00
C VAL A 8 -7.92 -11.75 3.26
N ILE A 9 -7.21 -11.52 4.37
CA ILE A 9 -7.62 -11.92 5.72
C ILE A 9 -7.74 -10.66 6.59
N TRP A 10 -8.90 -10.49 7.22
CA TRP A 10 -9.18 -9.34 8.09
C TRP A 10 -8.80 -9.66 9.54
N VAL A 11 -7.88 -8.88 10.10
CA VAL A 11 -7.48 -8.96 11.52
C VAL A 11 -8.50 -8.29 12.45
N ASN A 12 -9.28 -7.33 11.92
CA ASN A 12 -10.25 -6.50 12.67
C ASN A 12 -9.61 -5.69 13.80
N SER A 13 -8.33 -5.33 13.65
CA SER A 13 -7.56 -4.39 14.46
C SER A 13 -6.43 -3.85 13.60
N TRP A 14 -6.00 -2.61 13.84
CA TRP A 14 -4.80 -2.06 13.20
C TRP A 14 -3.53 -2.68 13.75
N TYR A 15 -3.48 -2.96 15.05
CA TYR A 15 -2.31 -3.55 15.70
C TYR A 15 -2.70 -4.74 16.59
N ASP A 16 -2.23 -5.92 16.23
CA ASP A 16 -2.28 -7.17 16.99
C ASP A 16 -1.23 -8.14 16.39
N PRO A 17 0.05 -8.03 16.77
CA PRO A 17 1.13 -8.79 16.13
C PRO A 17 0.92 -10.31 16.11
N GLY A 18 0.21 -10.85 17.11
CA GLY A 18 -0.15 -12.27 17.15
C GLY A 18 -1.09 -12.64 16.01
N LYS A 19 -2.21 -11.90 15.86
CA LYS A 19 -3.17 -12.14 14.77
C LYS A 19 -2.62 -11.77 13.40
N GLU A 20 -1.81 -10.72 13.30
CA GLU A 20 -1.15 -10.31 12.07
C GLU A 20 -0.23 -11.44 11.56
N GLY A 21 0.61 -11.99 12.43
CA GLY A 21 1.46 -13.13 12.09
C GLY A 21 0.66 -14.38 11.74
N ASP A 22 -0.44 -14.67 12.44
CA ASP A 22 -1.29 -15.82 12.12
C ASP A 22 -2.04 -15.65 10.79
N ALA A 23 -2.46 -14.43 10.44
CA ALA A 23 -3.04 -14.12 9.14
C ALA A 23 -2.02 -14.33 8.01
N ALA A 24 -0.78 -13.86 8.18
CA ALA A 24 0.29 -14.08 7.21
C ALA A 24 0.60 -15.57 7.00
N LYS A 25 0.72 -16.35 8.10
CA LYS A 25 0.90 -17.81 8.00
C LYS A 25 -0.24 -18.45 7.20
N ALA A 26 -1.48 -18.10 7.50
CA ALA A 26 -2.65 -18.65 6.82
C ALA A 26 -2.69 -18.30 5.32
N LEU A 27 -2.27 -17.09 4.93
CA LEU A 27 -2.16 -16.69 3.53
C LEU A 27 -1.07 -17.50 2.79
N ILE A 28 0.10 -17.65 3.41
CA ILE A 28 1.22 -18.42 2.86
C ILE A 28 0.86 -19.89 2.73
N ASP A 29 0.21 -20.48 3.74
CA ASP A 29 -0.28 -21.86 3.72
C ASP A 29 -1.34 -22.08 2.61
N GLN A 30 -2.03 -21.02 2.20
CA GLN A 30 -2.95 -21.00 1.05
C GLN A 30 -2.27 -20.69 -0.29
N GLY A 31 -0.94 -20.62 -0.31
CA GLY A 31 -0.12 -20.44 -1.52
C GLY A 31 0.20 -19.00 -1.89
N ALA A 32 -0.02 -18.02 -1.02
CA ALA A 32 0.48 -16.67 -1.25
C ALA A 32 2.02 -16.64 -1.18
N ASP A 33 2.66 -16.05 -2.19
CA ASP A 33 4.12 -15.93 -2.32
C ASP A 33 4.63 -14.50 -2.11
N ILE A 34 3.71 -13.53 -1.99
CA ILE A 34 3.99 -12.13 -1.65
C ILE A 34 3.04 -11.69 -0.54
N ILE A 35 3.58 -11.09 0.52
CA ILE A 35 2.80 -10.54 1.65
C ILE A 35 2.86 -9.01 1.66
N THR A 36 1.70 -8.38 1.75
CA THR A 36 1.54 -6.97 2.12
C THR A 36 0.47 -6.87 3.19
N GLN A 37 0.44 -5.75 3.92
CA GLN A 37 -0.42 -5.56 5.07
C GLN A 37 -0.94 -4.13 5.14
N HIS A 38 -2.05 -3.98 5.84
CA HIS A 38 -2.57 -2.68 6.28
C HIS A 38 -2.79 -2.71 7.80
N THR A 39 -1.88 -3.39 8.50
CA THR A 39 -1.76 -3.45 9.96
C THR A 39 -0.40 -2.92 10.37
N ASP A 40 -0.17 -2.66 11.65
CA ASP A 40 0.87 -1.72 12.10
C ASP A 40 2.16 -2.39 12.62
N SER A 41 2.25 -3.73 12.65
CA SER A 41 3.43 -4.43 13.18
C SER A 41 4.31 -5.05 12.08
N PRO A 42 5.59 -5.34 12.32
CA PRO A 42 6.42 -6.07 11.36
C PRO A 42 6.09 -7.58 11.29
N ALA A 43 5.12 -8.08 12.06
CA ALA A 43 4.91 -9.52 12.23
C ALA A 43 4.60 -10.27 10.92
N PRO A 44 3.75 -9.77 10.00
CA PRO A 44 3.53 -10.43 8.70
C PRO A 44 4.82 -10.55 7.88
N LEU A 45 5.64 -9.50 7.86
CA LEU A 45 6.89 -9.48 7.11
C LEU A 45 7.97 -10.38 7.74
N GLN A 46 7.99 -10.49 9.07
CA GLN A 46 8.84 -11.49 9.77
C GLN A 46 8.42 -12.92 9.43
N VAL A 47 7.11 -13.18 9.34
CA VAL A 47 6.61 -14.49 8.89
C VAL A 47 7.01 -14.75 7.44
N ALA A 48 6.97 -13.74 6.57
CA ALA A 48 7.44 -13.87 5.19
C ALA A 48 8.92 -14.29 5.13
N GLU A 49 9.79 -13.59 5.88
CA GLU A 49 11.21 -13.95 6.06
C GLU A 49 11.39 -15.40 6.54
N ASP A 50 10.71 -15.79 7.61
CA ASP A 50 10.78 -17.15 8.19
C ASP A 50 10.30 -18.25 7.23
N ARG A 51 9.43 -17.89 6.28
CA ARG A 51 8.85 -18.82 5.29
C ARG A 51 9.55 -18.75 3.94
N GLY A 52 10.53 -17.86 3.77
CA GLY A 52 11.24 -17.66 2.51
C GLY A 52 10.36 -17.13 1.38
N VAL A 53 9.29 -16.40 1.73
CA VAL A 53 8.48 -15.63 0.78
C VAL A 53 8.82 -14.14 0.93
N ILE A 54 8.46 -13.34 -0.07
CA ILE A 54 8.79 -11.92 -0.11
C ILE A 54 7.60 -11.06 0.35
N GLY A 55 7.84 -9.80 0.66
CA GLY A 55 6.78 -8.90 1.07
C GLY A 55 7.17 -7.44 1.12
N PHE A 56 6.24 -6.61 1.58
CA PHE A 56 6.42 -5.16 1.70
C PHE A 56 6.28 -4.72 3.15
N GLY A 57 7.08 -3.75 3.56
CA GLY A 57 6.86 -3.03 4.81
C GLY A 57 5.64 -2.10 4.73
N GLN A 58 5.17 -1.67 5.90
CA GLN A 58 4.03 -0.75 6.06
C GLN A 58 4.42 0.39 7.01
N ALA A 59 4.12 1.63 6.62
CA ALA A 59 4.39 2.89 7.33
C ALA A 59 5.86 3.25 7.60
N SER A 60 6.79 2.29 7.62
CA SER A 60 8.22 2.50 7.89
C SER A 60 9.10 1.50 7.16
N ASP A 61 10.40 1.76 7.06
CA ASP A 61 11.36 0.75 6.58
C ASP A 61 11.51 -0.38 7.61
N MET A 62 11.05 -1.57 7.22
CA MET A 62 11.05 -2.77 8.06
C MET A 62 12.19 -3.75 7.71
N ALA A 63 13.17 -3.36 6.88
CA ALA A 63 14.26 -4.25 6.43
C ALA A 63 15.04 -4.87 7.60
N ALA A 64 15.15 -4.17 8.73
CA ALA A 64 15.81 -4.70 9.92
C ALA A 64 15.12 -5.95 10.53
N PHE A 65 13.82 -6.14 10.26
CA PHE A 65 13.04 -7.29 10.73
C PHE A 65 13.00 -8.43 9.72
N ALA A 66 13.21 -8.14 8.44
CA ALA A 66 13.05 -9.07 7.32
C ALA A 66 13.98 -8.70 6.14
N PRO A 67 15.31 -8.81 6.33
CA PRO A 67 16.30 -8.26 5.40
C PRO A 67 16.35 -8.95 4.04
N ASN A 68 15.82 -10.18 3.92
CA ASN A 68 15.79 -10.92 2.67
C ASN A 68 14.39 -10.89 2.03
N ALA A 69 13.34 -10.82 2.83
CA ALA A 69 11.95 -10.81 2.35
C ALA A 69 11.44 -9.43 1.94
N GLN A 70 11.90 -8.33 2.56
CA GLN A 70 11.42 -7.00 2.19
C GLN A 70 11.83 -6.63 0.76
N LEU A 71 10.86 -6.32 -0.10
CA LEU A 71 11.07 -5.80 -1.45
C LEU A 71 11.27 -4.27 -1.44
N THR A 72 10.43 -3.57 -0.69
CA THR A 72 10.51 -2.15 -0.31
C THR A 72 9.44 -1.92 0.77
N SER A 73 9.14 -0.66 1.10
CA SER A 73 8.07 -0.28 2.04
C SER A 73 7.38 1.00 1.58
N ILE A 74 6.12 1.17 1.96
CA ILE A 74 5.44 2.47 1.89
C ILE A 74 5.73 3.18 3.22
N ILE A 75 6.54 4.22 3.18
CA ILE A 75 6.88 5.05 4.35
C ILE A 75 5.91 6.22 4.41
N ASP A 76 5.33 6.46 5.59
CA ASP A 76 4.52 7.63 5.84
C ASP A 76 5.41 8.73 6.47
N ASP A 77 5.81 9.73 5.68
CA ASP A 77 6.64 10.85 6.15
C ASP A 77 5.76 12.03 6.58
N TRP A 78 5.51 12.10 7.87
CA TRP A 78 4.69 13.15 8.49
C TRP A 78 5.51 14.36 8.95
N ASP A 79 6.84 14.32 8.87
CA ASP A 79 7.72 15.28 9.55
C ASP A 79 7.50 16.70 9.02
N SER A 80 7.54 16.86 7.70
CA SER A 80 7.36 18.16 7.04
C SER A 80 5.99 18.75 7.34
N TYR A 81 4.94 17.91 7.29
CA TYR A 81 3.58 18.31 7.58
C TYR A 81 3.44 18.78 9.04
N TYR A 82 3.91 18.00 10.02
CA TYR A 82 3.81 18.40 11.43
C TYR A 82 4.58 19.67 11.76
N VAL A 83 5.78 19.85 11.17
CA VAL A 83 6.56 21.09 11.31
C VAL A 83 5.80 22.28 10.75
N GLU A 84 5.21 22.15 9.56
CA GLU A 84 4.45 23.22 8.91
C GLU A 84 3.21 23.61 9.73
N ARG A 85 2.37 22.63 10.12
CA ARG A 85 1.14 22.88 10.86
C ARG A 85 1.41 23.50 12.23
N THR A 86 2.48 23.06 12.91
CA THR A 86 2.90 23.62 14.20
C THR A 86 3.38 25.07 14.05
N ARG A 87 4.17 25.36 13.01
CA ARG A 87 4.63 26.72 12.72
C ARG A 87 3.46 27.66 12.45
N ALA A 88 2.50 27.25 11.62
CA ALA A 88 1.32 28.05 11.32
C ALA A 88 0.52 28.39 12.59
N ALA A 89 0.41 27.45 13.53
CA ALA A 89 -0.26 27.69 14.81
C ALA A 89 0.49 28.70 15.67
N MET A 90 1.83 28.60 15.74
CA MET A 90 2.67 29.53 16.49
C MET A 90 2.66 30.96 15.93
N GLU A 91 2.55 31.08 14.60
CA GLU A 91 2.52 32.35 13.88
C GLU A 91 1.12 32.97 13.79
N GLY A 92 0.09 32.25 14.26
CA GLY A 92 -1.31 32.70 14.20
C GLY A 92 -1.90 32.68 12.78
N THR A 93 -1.30 31.93 11.86
CA THR A 93 -1.70 31.79 10.46
C THR A 93 -2.37 30.45 10.16
N TRP A 94 -2.56 29.60 11.19
CA TRP A 94 -3.21 28.31 11.02
C TRP A 94 -4.67 28.47 10.59
N GLU A 95 -5.04 27.72 9.56
CA GLU A 95 -6.42 27.59 9.08
C GLU A 95 -6.81 26.11 8.96
N SER A 96 -8.10 25.84 9.16
CA SER A 96 -8.68 24.51 8.96
C SER A 96 -8.63 24.16 7.47
N THR A 97 -8.04 23.02 7.15
CA THR A 97 -7.91 22.50 5.78
C THR A 97 -8.08 20.98 5.79
N ASP A 98 -8.51 20.44 4.65
CA ASP A 98 -8.43 19.01 4.37
C ASP A 98 -7.11 18.74 3.64
N THR A 99 -6.38 17.69 4.02
CA THR A 99 -5.08 17.35 3.43
C THR A 99 -5.09 15.91 2.98
N TRP A 100 -4.95 15.72 1.68
CA TRP A 100 -4.66 14.45 1.06
C TRP A 100 -3.47 14.65 0.13
N ALA A 101 -2.35 14.01 0.46
CA ALA A 101 -1.11 14.14 -0.27
C ALA A 101 -0.47 12.77 -0.49
N GLY A 102 0.49 12.69 -1.41
CA GLY A 102 1.08 11.44 -1.85
C GLY A 102 2.59 11.51 -2.02
N ILE A 103 3.06 10.91 -3.12
CA ILE A 103 4.50 10.74 -3.41
C ILE A 103 5.13 12.09 -3.82
N ASP A 104 4.37 12.94 -4.51
CA ASP A 104 4.80 14.24 -5.02
C ASP A 104 5.14 15.25 -3.91
N SER A 105 4.38 15.22 -2.82
CA SER A 105 4.63 16.03 -1.62
C SER A 105 5.73 15.47 -0.73
N GLY A 106 6.11 14.21 -0.94
CA GLY A 106 7.00 13.44 -0.08
C GLY A 106 6.33 12.85 1.16
N MET A 107 5.01 13.04 1.37
CA MET A 107 4.31 12.44 2.51
C MET A 107 4.18 10.91 2.41
N VAL A 108 4.28 10.38 1.19
CA VAL A 108 4.48 8.96 0.92
C VAL A 108 5.86 8.77 0.30
N ALA A 109 6.70 7.97 0.93
CA ALA A 109 8.07 7.70 0.51
C ALA A 109 8.37 6.20 0.45
N PHE A 110 9.55 5.85 -0.05
CA PHE A 110 9.99 4.47 -0.19
C PHE A 110 11.47 4.36 0.22
N PRO A 111 11.87 3.34 1.00
CA PRO A 111 13.28 3.03 1.21
C PRO A 111 13.86 2.37 -0.04
N ASP A 112 15.17 2.13 -0.01
CA ASP A 112 15.86 1.36 -1.06
C ASP A 112 15.19 0.00 -1.29
N TYR A 113 15.21 -0.45 -2.56
CA TYR A 113 14.75 -1.79 -2.91
C TYR A 113 15.61 -2.86 -2.24
N GLY A 114 14.96 -3.88 -1.68
CA GLY A 114 15.62 -5.01 -1.05
C GLY A 114 16.36 -5.92 -2.03
N PRO A 115 17.18 -6.85 -1.51
CA PRO A 115 18.10 -7.67 -2.32
C PRO A 115 17.39 -8.65 -3.26
N ALA A 116 16.12 -8.99 -2.98
CA ALA A 116 15.33 -9.90 -3.79
C ALA A 116 14.78 -9.26 -5.08
N VAL A 117 14.90 -7.93 -5.26
CA VAL A 117 14.35 -7.21 -6.43
C VAL A 117 15.39 -7.17 -7.56
N PRO A 118 15.12 -7.79 -8.73
CA PRO A 118 15.98 -7.67 -9.91
C PRO A 118 16.01 -6.24 -10.46
N ASP A 119 17.10 -5.87 -11.14
CA ASP A 119 17.29 -4.49 -11.64
C ASP A 119 16.24 -4.06 -12.68
N ASP A 120 15.75 -4.99 -13.52
CA ASP A 120 14.66 -4.71 -14.45
C ASP A 120 13.34 -4.43 -13.73
N VAL A 121 13.09 -5.09 -12.60
CA VAL A 121 11.91 -4.85 -11.75
C VAL A 121 12.02 -3.52 -11.02
N LYS A 122 13.21 -3.16 -10.50
CA LYS A 122 13.46 -1.83 -9.91
C LYS A 122 13.19 -0.72 -10.92
N ALA A 123 13.72 -0.85 -12.14
CA ALA A 123 13.51 0.13 -13.20
C ALA A 123 12.02 0.25 -13.57
N ALA A 124 11.29 -0.86 -13.63
CA ALA A 124 9.85 -0.82 -13.89
C ALA A 124 9.08 -0.14 -12.73
N ALA A 125 9.45 -0.41 -11.48
CA ALA A 125 8.85 0.24 -10.31
C ALA A 125 9.13 1.75 -10.28
N ASP A 126 10.34 2.17 -10.63
CA ASP A 126 10.71 3.58 -10.73
C ASP A 126 9.88 4.31 -11.80
N VAL A 127 9.67 3.69 -12.97
CA VAL A 127 8.80 4.26 -14.02
C VAL A 127 7.37 4.44 -13.52
N VAL A 128 6.82 3.48 -12.76
CA VAL A 128 5.48 3.59 -12.20
C VAL A 128 5.41 4.70 -11.14
N ARG A 129 6.38 4.75 -10.22
CA ARG A 129 6.48 5.81 -9.21
C ARG A 129 6.54 7.18 -9.86
N ASP A 130 7.43 7.37 -10.82
CA ASP A 130 7.64 8.66 -11.48
C ASP A 130 6.40 9.06 -12.28
N GLY A 131 5.71 8.10 -12.91
CA GLY A 131 4.43 8.34 -13.58
C GLY A 131 3.30 8.73 -12.63
N ILE A 132 3.30 8.23 -11.39
CA ILE A 132 2.35 8.68 -10.35
C ILE A 132 2.69 10.11 -9.92
N VAL A 133 3.97 10.42 -9.72
CA VAL A 133 4.44 11.75 -9.32
C VAL A 133 4.14 12.82 -10.37
N ASP A 134 4.35 12.51 -11.65
CA ASP A 134 4.10 13.47 -12.75
C ASP A 134 2.65 13.47 -13.26
N GLY A 135 1.81 12.57 -12.75
CA GLY A 135 0.40 12.43 -13.09
C GLY A 135 0.12 11.76 -14.43
N SER A 136 1.13 11.23 -15.12
CA SER A 136 0.94 10.43 -16.34
C SER A 136 0.35 9.05 -16.08
N LEU A 137 0.40 8.58 -14.82
CA LEU A 137 -0.23 7.35 -14.34
C LEU A 137 -1.04 7.65 -13.08
N HIS A 138 -2.29 7.16 -13.02
CA HIS A 138 -3.09 7.19 -11.80
C HIS A 138 -3.50 5.75 -11.41
N PRO A 139 -3.32 5.31 -10.15
CA PRO A 139 -3.66 3.94 -9.74
C PRO A 139 -5.10 3.53 -10.03
N PHE A 140 -6.01 4.51 -10.02
CA PHE A 140 -7.43 4.34 -10.30
C PHE A 140 -7.86 4.88 -11.68
N GLN A 141 -6.98 4.77 -12.68
CA GLN A 141 -7.32 5.04 -14.08
C GLN A 141 -8.02 3.82 -14.71
N GLY A 142 -9.13 4.05 -15.39
CA GLY A 142 -9.92 3.00 -16.01
C GLY A 142 -9.30 2.44 -17.31
N PRO A 143 -9.76 1.26 -17.75
CA PRO A 143 -10.97 0.59 -17.26
C PRO A 143 -10.74 -0.19 -15.95
N ILE A 144 -11.62 0.01 -14.98
CA ILE A 144 -11.65 -0.75 -13.72
C ILE A 144 -13.01 -1.42 -13.59
N ARG A 145 -13.00 -2.70 -13.25
CA ARG A 145 -14.19 -3.51 -12.96
C ARG A 145 -14.18 -3.96 -11.51
N ASN A 146 -15.37 -4.02 -10.90
CA ASN A 146 -15.54 -4.62 -9.58
C ASN A 146 -15.55 -6.16 -9.65
N GLN A 147 -15.56 -6.84 -8.51
CA GLN A 147 -15.64 -8.31 -8.43
C GLN A 147 -16.85 -8.94 -9.18
N ALA A 148 -17.91 -8.19 -9.45
CA ALA A 148 -19.07 -8.64 -10.22
C ALA A 148 -18.90 -8.47 -11.74
N GLY A 149 -17.77 -7.90 -12.18
CA GLY A 149 -17.45 -7.59 -13.57
C GLY A 149 -18.08 -6.30 -14.11
N GLU A 150 -18.71 -5.51 -13.24
CA GLU A 150 -19.31 -4.23 -13.60
C GLU A 150 -18.22 -3.17 -13.72
N VAL A 151 -18.30 -2.33 -14.75
CA VAL A 151 -17.35 -1.22 -14.93
C VAL A 151 -17.66 -0.14 -13.88
N VAL A 152 -16.67 0.17 -13.05
CA VAL A 152 -16.74 1.20 -12.00
C VAL A 152 -15.94 2.45 -12.35
N VAL A 153 -14.92 2.33 -13.23
CA VAL A 153 -14.23 3.46 -13.86
C VAL A 153 -14.09 3.14 -15.34
N ALA A 154 -14.60 4.00 -16.22
CA ALA A 154 -14.57 3.75 -17.66
C ALA A 154 -13.17 3.90 -18.26
N GLU A 155 -12.93 3.31 -19.43
CA GLU A 155 -11.67 3.44 -20.14
C GLU A 155 -11.34 4.92 -20.42
N GLY A 156 -10.13 5.34 -20.05
CA GLY A 156 -9.66 6.73 -20.20
C GLY A 156 -10.13 7.70 -19.11
N GLU A 157 -10.97 7.25 -18.17
CA GLU A 157 -11.38 8.05 -17.00
C GLU A 157 -10.48 7.76 -15.79
N VAL A 158 -10.45 8.70 -14.85
CA VAL A 158 -9.81 8.55 -13.54
C VAL A 158 -10.90 8.65 -12.50
N ALA A 159 -10.91 7.75 -11.51
CA ALA A 159 -11.85 7.83 -10.38
C ALA A 159 -11.74 9.18 -9.66
N ASP A 160 -12.86 9.78 -9.31
CA ASP A 160 -12.86 10.99 -8.50
C ASP A 160 -12.52 10.69 -7.04
N ASP A 161 -11.95 11.68 -6.35
CA ASP A 161 -11.57 11.57 -4.94
C ASP A 161 -12.74 11.20 -4.02
N GLY A 162 -13.97 11.58 -4.35
CA GLY A 162 -15.16 11.21 -3.58
C GLY A 162 -15.46 9.72 -3.64
N VAL A 163 -15.31 9.11 -4.82
CA VAL A 163 -15.37 7.65 -5.00
C VAL A 163 -14.26 6.96 -4.21
N LEU A 164 -13.05 7.51 -4.22
CA LEU A 164 -11.92 6.93 -3.50
C LEU A 164 -12.09 6.99 -1.97
N LEU A 165 -12.53 8.15 -1.45
CA LEU A 165 -12.82 8.34 -0.01
C LEU A 165 -13.97 7.46 0.48
N GLY A 166 -14.92 7.13 -0.41
CA GLY A 166 -16.08 6.30 -0.12
C GLY A 166 -15.97 4.86 -0.62
N MET A 167 -14.79 4.40 -1.05
CA MET A 167 -14.64 3.13 -1.76
C MET A 167 -15.09 1.94 -0.90
N ASP A 168 -16.13 1.24 -1.37
CA ASP A 168 -16.79 0.13 -0.69
C ASP A 168 -16.98 -1.09 -1.59
N PHE A 169 -16.08 -1.25 -2.58
CA PHE A 169 -16.04 -2.41 -3.47
C PHE A 169 -14.61 -2.90 -3.66
N TYR A 170 -14.47 -4.15 -4.09
CA TYR A 170 -13.21 -4.69 -4.57
C TYR A 170 -13.21 -4.79 -6.10
N VAL A 171 -12.03 -4.69 -6.70
CA VAL A 171 -11.81 -4.92 -8.13
C VAL A 171 -11.79 -6.41 -8.49
N GLU A 172 -11.92 -6.73 -9.77
CA GLU A 172 -11.68 -8.09 -10.28
C GLU A 172 -10.32 -8.64 -9.83
N GLY A 173 -10.25 -9.95 -9.54
CA GLY A 173 -9.01 -10.61 -9.07
C GLY A 173 -8.81 -10.63 -7.55
N VAL A 174 -9.52 -9.79 -6.80
CA VAL A 174 -9.57 -9.90 -5.33
C VAL A 174 -10.49 -11.04 -4.93
N GLN A 175 -10.04 -11.89 -4.01
CA GLN A 175 -10.81 -12.99 -3.42
C GLN A 175 -11.34 -12.61 -2.04
N GLY A 176 -12.51 -13.15 -1.71
CA GLY A 176 -13.23 -12.84 -0.48
C GLY A 176 -14.29 -11.77 -0.68
N SER A 177 -14.93 -11.37 0.41
CA SER A 177 -15.96 -10.33 0.44
C SER A 177 -15.61 -9.29 1.48
N LEU A 178 -16.03 -8.05 1.25
CA LEU A 178 -15.94 -7.02 2.29
C LEU A 178 -16.69 -7.49 3.55
N PRO A 179 -16.18 -7.18 4.75
CA PRO A 179 -16.89 -7.39 5.99
C PRO A 179 -18.26 -6.70 5.96
N LYS A 180 -19.25 -7.31 6.62
CA LYS A 180 -20.60 -6.75 6.80
C LYS A 180 -20.79 -6.23 8.21
#